data_AF-A0A2H0Y1Q1-F1
#
_entry.id   AF-A0A2H0Y1Q1-F1
#
_cell.length_a   1.000
_cell.length_b   1.000
_cell.length_c   1.000
_cell.angle_alpha   90.00
_cell.angle_beta   90.00
_cell.angle_gamma   90.00
#
_symmetry.space_group_name_H-M   'P 1'
#
loop_
_entity.id
_entity.type
_entity.pdbx_description
1 polymer ?
#
loop_
_entity_poly.entity_id
_entity_poly.type
_entity_poly.pdbx_seq_one_letter_code
_entity_poly.pdbx_strand_id
1 'polypeptide(L)' 'AGHYTVVWDAQNVSSGIYLIRLNAGDFTAVKKCVKLK' A
#
# COMPACT_ATOMS: atom_id res chain seq x y z
N ALA A 1 -12.56 13.60 -11.67
CA ALA A 1 -11.32 13.14 -11.01
C ALA A 1 -11.49 13.33 -9.51
N GLY A 2 -11.04 12.38 -8.69
CA GLY A 2 -11.20 12.44 -7.25
C GLY A 2 -9.98 11.82 -6.55
N HIS A 3 -9.77 12.19 -5.29
CA HIS A 3 -8.73 11.63 -4.46
C HIS A 3 -9.38 10.71 -3.42
N TYR A 4 -8.81 9.53 -3.24
CA TYR A 4 -9.21 8.58 -2.21
C TYR A 4 -7.98 8.19 -1.40
N THR A 5 -8.06 8.33 -0.09
CA THR A 5 -6.97 8.06 0.83
C THR A 5 -7.34 6.89 1.73
N VAL A 6 -6.42 5.93 1.84
CA VAL A 6 -6.54 4.78 2.75
C VAL A 6 -5.31 4.77 3.64
N VAL A 7 -5.53 4.55 4.94
CA VAL A 7 -4.46 4.34 5.91
C VAL A 7 -4.35 2.85 6.19
N TRP A 8 -3.15 2.31 6.01
CA TRP A 8 -2.85 0.94 6.41
C TRP A 8 -2.27 0.94 7.83
N ASP A 9 -2.99 0.33 8.77
CA ASP A 9 -2.49 0.12 10.13
C ASP A 9 -1.53 -1.08 10.16
N ALA A 10 -0.24 -0.77 10.22
CA ALA A 10 0.85 -1.75 10.22
C ALA A 10 1.35 -2.13 11.62
N GLN A 11 0.63 -1.77 12.71
CA GLN A 11 1.10 -1.99 14.09
C GLN A 11 1.50 -3.45 14.38
N ASN A 12 0.68 -4.42 13.95
CA ASN A 12 0.88 -5.85 14.22
C ASN A 12 1.61 -6.61 13.11
N VAL A 13 2.17 -5.90 12.13
CA VAL A 13 2.86 -6.50 10.98
C VAL A 13 4.37 -6.56 11.29
N SER A 14 5.10 -7.59 10.85
CA SER A 14 6.56 -7.64 11.07
C SER A 14 7.29 -6.53 10.29
N SER A 15 8.55 -6.24 10.64
CA SER A 15 9.42 -5.46 9.75
C SER A 15 9.67 -6.24 8.46
N GLY A 16 9.77 -5.55 7.33
CA GLY A 16 9.94 -6.21 6.04
C GLY A 16 9.61 -5.32 4.84
N ILE A 17 9.67 -5.92 3.65
CA ILE A 17 9.30 -5.27 2.39
C ILE A 17 7.89 -5.70 2.01
N TYR A 18 7.03 -4.73 1.73
CA TYR A 18 5.64 -4.92 1.36
C TYR A 18 5.39 -4.37 -0.04
N LEU A 19 4.66 -5.14 -0.86
CA LEU A 19 4.21 -4.71 -2.17
C LEU A 19 2.72 -4.39 -2.09
N ILE A 20 2.35 -3.17 -2.41
CA ILE A 20 0.98 -2.66 -2.41
C ILE A 20 0.52 -2.57 -3.86
N ARG A 21 -0.55 -3.28 -4.21
CA ARG A 21 -1.18 -3.20 -5.52
C ARG A 21 -2.42 -2.32 -5.44
N LEU A 22 -2.46 -1.29 -6.28
CA LEU A 22 -3.62 -0.43 -6.49
C LEU A 22 -4.32 -0.90 -7.78
N ASN A 23 -5.62 -1.16 -7.71
CA ASN A 23 -6.45 -1.48 -8.88
C ASN A 23 -7.63 -0.51 -8.90
N ALA A 24 -7.85 0.16 -10.03
CA ALA A 24 -8.97 1.08 -10.24
C ALA A 24 -9.48 0.95 -11.69
N GLY A 25 -10.46 0.08 -11.91
CA GLY A 25 -10.90 -0.29 -13.27
C GLY A 25 -9.74 -0.86 -14.07
N ASP A 26 -9.45 -0.26 -15.22
CA ASP A 26 -8.35 -0.65 -16.11
C ASP A 26 -6.97 -0.17 -15.61
N PHE A 27 -6.92 0.70 -14.60
CA PHE A 27 -5.66 1.18 -14.03
C PHE A 27 -5.11 0.21 -12.98
N THR A 28 -3.84 -0.17 -13.12
CA THR A 28 -3.11 -0.93 -12.10
C THR A 28 -1.76 -0.27 -11.79
N ALA A 29 -1.38 -0.27 -10.52
CA ALA A 29 -0.07 0.21 -10.09
C ALA A 29 0.44 -0.61 -8.91
N VAL A 30 1.77 -0.80 -8.84
CA VAL A 30 2.42 -1.49 -7.73
C VAL A 30 3.40 -0.54 -7.05
N LYS A 31 3.36 -0.49 -5.72
CA LYS A 31 4.25 0.31 -4.88
C LYS A 31 4.99 -0.59 -3.91
N LYS A 32 6.29 -0.33 -3.71
CA LYS A 32 7.11 -0.99 -2.70
C LYS A 32 7.18 -0.12 -1.45
N CYS A 33 6.95 -0.72 -0.29
CA CYS A 33 7.06 -0.11 1.03
C CYS A 33 8.05 -0.92 1.86
N VAL A 34 8.84 -0.26 2.71
CA VAL A 34 9.70 -0.91 3.68
C VAL A 34 9.19 -0.54 5.06
N LYS A 35 8.69 -1.53 5.80
CA LYS A 35 8.32 -1.36 7.19
C LYS A 35 9.53 -1.63 8.06
N LEU A 36 9.93 -0.63 8.83
CA LEU A 36 10.96 -0.74 9.86
C LEU A 36 10.29 -0.71 11.24
N LYS A 37 10.97 -1.26 12.25
CA LYS A 37 10.49 -1.27 13.64
C LYS A 37 10.71 0.09 14.29
#